data_AF-A0A1G7HHQ5-F1
#
_entry.id   AF-A0A1G7HHQ5-F1
#
_cell.length_a   1.000
_cell.length_b   1.000
_cell.length_c   1.000
_cell.angle_alpha   90.00
_cell.angle_beta   90.00
_cell.angle_gamma   90.00
#
_symmetry.space_group_name_H-M   'P 1'
#
loop_
_entity.id
_entity.type
_entity.pdbx_description
1 polymer ?
#
loop_
_entity_poly.entity_id
_entity_poly.type
_entity_poly.pdbx_seq_one_letter_code
_entity_poly.pdbx_strand_id
1 'polypeptide(L)'
;MERKGWSYVIRVKDLDCNGILSGLRLPSDGEFDRAVHLTLTKKQTKEVKAHPEIYKFVPSTSTFDFLNLQENLFYSISFQVVRFVLPNGAYETVITNLSAANFHAKRHQSLASSTE
;
A
#
# COMPACT_ATOMS: atom_id res chain seq x y z
N MET A 1 9.90 -8.36 5.72
CA MET A 1 9.03 -9.22 4.90
C MET A 1 9.48 -9.27 3.45
N GLU A 2 9.70 -8.14 2.76
CA GLU A 2 10.24 -8.13 1.38
C GLU A 2 11.67 -8.69 1.25
N ARG A 3 12.55 -8.43 2.21
CA ARG A 3 13.95 -8.94 2.18
C ARG A 3 14.08 -10.47 2.28
N LYS A 4 12.99 -11.19 2.59
CA LYS A 4 12.94 -12.67 2.60
C LYS A 4 12.26 -13.26 1.36
N GLY A 5 11.91 -12.44 0.36
CA GLY A 5 11.20 -12.88 -0.85
C GLY A 5 9.74 -13.25 -0.63
N TRP A 6 9.14 -12.85 0.49
CA TRP A 6 7.75 -13.19 0.81
C TRP A 6 6.77 -12.24 0.14
N SER A 7 5.72 -12.80 -0.44
CA SER A 7 4.58 -12.04 -0.93
C SER A 7 3.62 -11.69 0.22
N TYR A 8 3.03 -10.50 0.18
CA TYR A 8 2.03 -10.08 1.15
C TYR A 8 0.80 -9.48 0.47
N VAL A 9 -0.34 -9.60 1.13
CA VAL A 9 -1.58 -8.88 0.82
C VAL A 9 -2.10 -8.35 2.14
N ILE A 10 -2.28 -7.04 2.24
CA ILE A 10 -2.72 -6.35 3.46
C ILE A 10 -4.04 -5.67 3.14
N ARG A 11 -5.09 -6.04 3.87
CA ARG A 11 -6.38 -5.36 3.80
C ARG A 11 -6.27 -3.97 4.42
N VAL A 12 -6.79 -2.97 3.73
CA VAL A 12 -6.85 -1.60 4.21
C VAL A 12 -8.28 -1.10 4.14
N LYS A 13 -8.60 -0.09 4.95
CA LYS A 13 -9.86 0.63 4.80
C LYS A 13 -9.90 1.30 3.42
N ASP A 14 -11.09 1.37 2.84
CA ASP A 14 -11.28 1.97 1.53
C ASP A 14 -11.12 3.51 1.56
N LEU A 15 -11.22 4.15 0.40
CA LEU A 15 -10.92 5.58 0.18
C LEU A 15 -11.74 6.56 1.03
N ASP A 16 -12.90 6.14 1.52
CA ASP A 16 -13.81 6.93 2.36
C ASP A 16 -13.32 7.10 3.81
N CYS A 17 -12.25 6.38 4.18
CA CYS A 17 -11.72 6.37 5.53
C CYS A 17 -10.42 7.19 5.66
N ASN A 18 -10.27 7.85 6.81
CA ASN A 18 -8.99 8.45 7.23
C ASN A 18 -7.98 7.33 7.57
N GLY A 19 -7.22 6.89 6.56
CA GLY A 19 -6.26 5.80 6.68
C GLY A 19 -5.00 6.03 5.84
N ILE A 20 -4.26 4.95 5.57
CA ILE A 20 -3.01 5.03 4.80
C ILE A 20 -3.23 5.56 3.37
N LEU A 21 -4.40 5.27 2.78
CA LEU A 21 -4.75 5.63 1.41
C LEU A 21 -5.01 7.13 1.20
N SER A 22 -5.47 7.86 2.23
CA SER A 22 -5.83 9.28 2.10
C SER A 22 -4.61 10.18 1.81
N GLY A 23 -3.41 9.70 2.11
CA GLY A 23 -2.16 10.38 1.78
C GLY A 23 -1.53 9.93 0.46
N LEU A 24 -2.23 9.15 -0.35
CA LEU A 24 -1.75 8.65 -1.64
C LEU A 24 -2.52 9.30 -2.79
N ARG A 25 -1.85 9.55 -3.92
CA ARG A 25 -2.50 10.01 -5.15
C ARG A 25 -3.13 8.81 -5.86
N LEU A 26 -4.33 8.43 -5.44
CA LEU A 26 -5.10 7.32 -6.00
C LEU A 26 -6.35 7.85 -6.74
N PRO A 27 -6.90 7.09 -7.71
CA PRO A 27 -8.21 7.38 -8.27
C PRO A 27 -9.26 7.49 -7.17
N SER A 28 -10.20 8.44 -7.29
CA SER A 28 -11.25 8.68 -6.29
C SER A 28 -12.44 7.72 -6.40
N ASP A 29 -12.51 6.95 -7.50
CA ASP A 29 -13.65 6.12 -7.88
C ASP A 29 -13.16 4.89 -8.65
N GLY A 30 -14.01 3.87 -8.68
CA GLY A 30 -13.88 2.69 -9.51
C GLY A 30 -12.93 1.64 -8.95
N GLU A 31 -12.80 0.58 -9.73
CA GLU A 31 -11.72 -0.39 -9.57
C GLU A 31 -10.42 0.17 -10.13
N PHE A 32 -9.32 -0.13 -9.48
CA PHE A 32 -8.00 0.21 -9.99
C PHE A 32 -6.92 -0.70 -9.42
N ASP A 33 -5.86 -0.84 -10.19
CA ASP A 33 -4.57 -1.36 -9.75
C ASP A 33 -3.53 -0.27 -10.02
N ARG A 34 -2.86 0.22 -8.97
CA ARG A 34 -1.92 1.34 -9.03
C ARG A 34 -0.64 1.04 -8.28
N ALA A 35 0.47 1.17 -9.00
CA ALA A 35 1.79 1.17 -8.40
C ALA A 35 2.03 2.47 -7.65
N VAL A 36 2.41 2.35 -6.38
CA VAL A 36 2.73 3.45 -5.50
C VAL A 36 4.19 3.33 -5.11
N HIS A 37 4.92 4.42 -5.32
CA HIS A 37 6.33 4.56 -4.96
C HIS A 37 6.47 5.72 -3.99
N LEU A 38 7.00 5.45 -2.80
CA LEU A 38 7.15 6.45 -1.75
C LEU A 38 8.51 6.31 -1.08
N THR A 39 8.98 7.40 -0.51
CA THR A 39 10.14 7.43 0.36
C THR A 39 9.69 7.71 1.78
N LEU A 40 9.82 6.70 2.65
CA LEU A 40 9.58 6.84 4.07
C LEU A 40 10.74 7.60 4.72
N THR A 41 10.43 8.56 5.59
CA THR A 41 11.46 9.31 6.32
C THR A 41 10.98 9.75 7.69
N LYS A 42 11.90 9.84 8.65
CA LYS A 42 11.68 10.52 9.95
C LYS A 42 11.99 12.02 9.88
N LYS A 43 12.53 12.51 8.75
CA LYS A 43 12.84 13.93 8.58
C LYS A 43 11.58 14.74 8.35
N GLN A 44 11.59 15.97 8.85
CA GLN A 44 10.53 16.95 8.68
C GLN A 44 11.06 18.26 8.07
N THR A 45 11.94 18.16 7.08
CA THR A 45 12.49 19.32 6.37
C THR A 45 11.39 20.03 5.57
N LYS A 46 11.64 21.29 5.18
CA LYS A 46 10.71 22.05 4.32
C LYS A 46 10.46 21.32 2.99
N GLU A 47 11.50 20.75 2.39
CA GLU A 47 11.42 19.96 1.16
C GLU A 47 10.53 18.72 1.34
N VAL A 48 10.74 17.93 2.40
CA VAL A 48 9.92 16.73 2.68
C VAL A 48 8.45 17.09 2.84
N LYS A 49 8.14 18.21 3.51
CA LYS A 49 6.76 18.69 3.69
C LYS A 49 6.16 19.26 2.40
N ALA A 50 6.98 19.79 1.50
CA ALA A 50 6.54 20.34 0.22
C ALA A 50 6.19 19.27 -0.81
N HIS A 51 6.71 18.05 -0.65
CA HIS A 51 6.55 16.93 -1.59
C HIS A 51 5.88 15.70 -0.94
N PRO A 52 4.63 15.81 -0.46
CA PRO A 52 3.91 14.70 0.15
C PRO A 52 3.64 13.54 -0.82
N GLU A 53 3.72 13.78 -2.13
CA GLU A 53 3.62 12.74 -3.16
C GLU A 53 4.87 11.86 -3.26
N ILE A 54 6.02 12.34 -2.78
CA ILE A 54 7.29 11.61 -2.80
C ILE A 54 7.59 11.06 -1.41
N TYR A 55 7.36 11.87 -0.37
CA TYR A 55 7.79 11.57 0.99
C TYR A 55 6.62 11.30 1.92
N LYS A 56 6.75 10.22 2.71
CA LYS A 56 5.84 9.92 3.81
C LYS A 56 6.59 10.00 5.13
N PHE A 57 6.12 10.88 6.01
CA PHE A 57 6.65 10.99 7.35
C PHE A 57 6.25 9.77 8.20
N VAL A 58 7.23 9.17 8.86
CA VAL A 58 7.03 8.07 9.82
C VAL A 58 7.30 8.61 11.23
N PRO A 59 6.28 8.69 12.10
CA PRO A 59 6.47 9.11 13.49
C PRO A 59 7.44 8.19 14.23
N SER A 60 8.24 8.75 15.14
CA SER A 60 9.15 7.98 16.00
C SER A 60 8.43 7.02 16.95
N THR A 61 7.15 7.28 17.23
CA THR A 61 6.26 6.43 18.04
C THR A 61 5.70 5.23 17.29
N SER A 62 5.90 5.15 15.97
CA SER A 62 5.46 4.01 15.17
C SER A 62 6.50 2.89 15.28
N THR A 63 6.09 1.69 15.69
CA THR A 63 6.93 0.48 15.78
C THR A 63 7.21 -0.06 14.37
N PHE A 64 8.03 0.66 13.62
CA PHE A 64 8.62 0.21 12.36
C PHE A 64 9.99 -0.42 12.63
N ASP A 65 10.03 -1.45 13.48
CA ASP A 65 11.27 -2.08 13.97
C ASP A 65 12.08 -2.74 12.85
N PHE A 66 11.45 -2.98 11.70
CA PHE A 66 12.04 -3.59 10.51
C PHE A 66 12.72 -2.57 9.58
N LEU A 67 12.51 -1.27 9.77
CA LEU A 67 13.20 -0.23 9.02
C LEU A 67 14.24 0.40 9.93
N ASN A 68 15.53 0.19 9.62
CA ASN A 68 16.62 0.84 10.34
C ASN A 68 16.71 2.31 9.92
N LEU A 69 15.65 3.08 10.21
CA LEU A 69 15.51 4.52 9.94
C LEU A 69 16.42 5.37 10.84
N GLN A 70 17.23 4.73 11.70
CA GLN A 70 18.33 5.36 12.44
C GLN A 70 19.58 5.50 11.56
N GLU A 71 19.84 4.52 10.67
CA GLU A 71 20.96 4.54 9.73
C GLU A 71 20.56 5.10 8.35
N ASN A 72 19.38 4.71 7.84
CA ASN A 72 18.86 5.16 6.56
C ASN A 72 17.71 6.14 6.75
N LEU A 73 18.01 7.43 6.71
CA LEU A 73 17.03 8.50 6.96
C LEU A 73 15.95 8.61 5.85
N PHE A 74 16.17 7.96 4.71
CA PHE A 74 15.23 7.85 3.60
C PHE A 74 15.15 6.39 3.17
N TYR A 75 13.93 5.85 3.09
CA TYR A 75 13.68 4.46 2.75
C TYR A 75 12.61 4.35 1.68
N SER A 76 13.02 4.04 0.46
CA SER A 76 12.11 3.87 -0.67
C SER A 76 11.36 2.54 -0.59
N ILE A 77 10.05 2.61 -0.78
CA ILE A 77 9.13 1.47 -0.83
C ILE A 77 8.31 1.53 -2.12
N SER A 78 7.95 0.35 -2.61
CA SER A 78 7.08 0.19 -3.78
C SER A 78 6.06 -0.89 -3.50
N PHE A 79 4.79 -0.60 -3.74
CA PHE A 79 3.69 -1.56 -3.57
C PHE A 79 2.56 -1.24 -4.53
N GLN A 80 1.70 -2.22 -4.79
CA GLN A 80 0.45 -2.02 -5.52
C GLN A 80 -0.68 -1.74 -4.55
N VAL A 81 -1.54 -0.79 -4.89
CA VAL A 81 -2.85 -0.60 -4.28
C VAL A 81 -3.87 -1.12 -5.28
N VAL A 82 -4.62 -2.15 -4.87
CA VAL A 82 -5.66 -2.74 -5.70
C VAL A 82 -7.00 -2.57 -5.03
N ARG A 83 -7.92 -1.88 -5.71
CA ARG A 83 -9.32 -1.71 -5.33
C ARG A 83 -10.20 -2.45 -6.32
N PHE A 84 -11.09 -3.28 -5.82
CA PHE A 84 -11.96 -4.13 -6.63
C PHE A 84 -13.34 -4.26 -6.00
N VAL A 85 -14.33 -4.66 -6.80
CA VAL A 85 -15.69 -4.96 -6.35
C VAL A 85 -15.78 -6.42 -5.93
N LEU A 86 -16.45 -6.66 -4.81
CA LEU A 86 -16.83 -7.97 -4.31
C LEU A 86 -18.15 -8.44 -4.93
N PRO A 87 -18.47 -9.75 -4.90
CA PRO A 87 -19.74 -10.25 -5.42
C PRO A 87 -20.99 -9.60 -4.82
N ASN A 88 -20.88 -9.07 -3.59
CA ASN A 88 -21.96 -8.35 -2.91
C ASN A 88 -22.04 -6.85 -3.29
N GLY A 89 -21.25 -6.38 -4.26
CA GLY A 89 -21.22 -4.99 -4.72
C GLY A 89 -20.39 -4.04 -3.83
N ALA A 90 -19.82 -4.51 -2.72
CA ALA A 90 -18.95 -3.69 -1.88
C ALA A 90 -17.55 -3.56 -2.49
N TYR A 91 -16.89 -2.42 -2.25
CA TYR A 91 -15.48 -2.25 -2.57
C TYR A 91 -14.60 -2.87 -1.48
N GLU A 92 -13.51 -3.50 -1.91
CA GLU A 92 -12.42 -3.91 -1.04
C GLU A 92 -11.10 -3.41 -1.63
N THR A 93 -10.23 -2.90 -0.74
CA THR A 93 -8.93 -2.35 -1.13
C THR A 93 -7.81 -3.04 -0.37
N VAL A 94 -6.77 -3.42 -1.10
CA VAL A 94 -5.60 -4.12 -0.56
C VAL A 94 -4.30 -3.47 -1.02
N ILE A 95 -3.27 -3.62 -0.18
CA ILE A 95 -1.88 -3.28 -0.47
C ILE A 95 -1.08 -4.57 -0.64
N THR A 96 -0.31 -4.70 -1.72
CA THR A 96 0.46 -5.92 -2.03
C THR A 96 1.79 -5.62 -2.71
N ASN A 97 2.79 -6.48 -2.53
CA ASN A 97 4.00 -6.50 -3.36
C ASN A 97 3.90 -7.45 -4.56
N LEU A 98 2.72 -8.05 -4.79
CA LEU A 98 2.47 -8.81 -6.00
C LEU A 98 2.39 -7.87 -7.20
N SER A 99 2.88 -8.32 -8.36
CA SER A 99 2.57 -7.64 -9.61
C SER A 99 1.08 -7.75 -9.92
N ALA A 100 0.55 -6.80 -10.70
CA ALA A 100 -0.85 -6.82 -11.15
C ALA A 100 -1.24 -8.19 -11.73
N ALA A 101 -0.44 -8.73 -12.65
CA ALA A 101 -0.67 -10.04 -13.24
C ALA A 101 -0.77 -11.17 -12.20
N ASN A 102 0.15 -11.19 -11.23
CA ASN A 102 0.16 -12.22 -10.18
C ASN A 102 -1.01 -12.05 -9.20
N PHE A 103 -1.39 -10.81 -8.90
CA PHE A 103 -2.52 -10.51 -8.04
C PHE A 103 -3.84 -10.96 -8.68
N HIS A 104 -4.09 -10.58 -9.93
CA HIS A 104 -5.28 -10.98 -10.67
C HIS A 104 -5.38 -12.50 -10.78
N ALA A 105 -4.30 -13.20 -11.14
CA ALA A 105 -4.30 -14.66 -11.22
C ALA A 105 -4.66 -15.34 -9.89
N LYS A 106 -4.09 -14.87 -8.77
CA LYS A 106 -4.39 -15.40 -7.43
C LYS A 106 -5.80 -15.07 -6.96
N ARG A 107 -6.32 -13.89 -7.30
CA ARG A 107 -7.70 -13.49 -7.00
C ARG A 107 -8.69 -14.46 -7.65
N HIS A 108 -8.53 -14.77 -8.93
CA HIS A 108 -9.42 -15.68 -9.63
C HIS A 108 -9.42 -17.09 -9.02
N GLN A 109 -8.27 -17.58 -8.53
CA GLN A 109 -8.19 -18.86 -7.81
C GLN A 109 -8.95 -18.81 -6.47
N SER A 110 -8.82 -17.73 -5.70
CA SER A 110 -9.48 -17.57 -4.40
C SER A 110 -11.01 -17.51 -4.49
N LEU A 111 -11.55 -16.80 -5.49
CA LEU A 111 -13.00 -16.74 -5.71
C LEU A 111 -13.58 -18.08 -6.21
N ALA A 112 -12.82 -18.84 -6.99
CA ALA A 112 -13.27 -20.16 -7.47
C ALA A 112 -13.37 -21.19 -6.33
N SER A 113 -12.51 -21.09 -5.30
CA SER A 113 -12.50 -22.03 -4.17
C SER A 113 -13.52 -21.74 -3.05
N SER A 114 -14.31 -20.67 -3.16
CA SER A 114 -15.34 -20.32 -2.17
C SER A 114 -16.77 -20.67 -2.61
N THR A 115 -16.90 -21.51 -3.66
CA THR A 115 -18.21 -21.95 -4.21
C THR A 115 -18.47 -23.45 -3.96
N GLU A 116 -17.70 -24.11 -3.10
CA GLU A 116 -17.91 -25.51 -2.69
C GLU A 116 -18.32 -25.62 -1.21
#